data_AF-A0AA42MTD2-F1
#
_entry.id   AF-A0AA42MTD2-F1
#
_cell.length_a   1.000
_cell.length_b   1.000
_cell.length_c   1.000
_cell.angle_alpha   90.00
_cell.angle_beta   90.00
_cell.angle_gamma   90.00
#
_symmetry.space_group_name_H-M   'P 1'
#
loop_
_entity.id
_entity.type
_entity.pdbx_description
1 polymer ?
#
loop_
_entity_poly.entity_id
_entity_poly.type
_entity_poly.pdbx_seq_one_letter_code
_entity_poly.pdbx_strand_id
1 'polypeptide(L)'
;MCSADAYFGDKDFAEITRVEWLDFFQNLLRSEAIFNRVKKLVSHCRNAYDLAEFRGDISQNPLNGILKHLDKGSKGNMKHVEIAELPKVVESIRSYNNQHTAIALELLV
;
A
#
# COMPACT_ATOMS: atom_id res chain seq x y z
N MET A 1 -4.02 9.10 5.77
CA MET A 1 -3.99 10.56 5.95
C MET A 1 -2.85 10.99 6.88
N CYS A 2 -2.70 10.41 8.09
CA CYS A 2 -1.67 10.84 9.07
C CYS A 2 -0.20 10.99 8.60
N SER A 3 0.27 10.25 7.59
CA SER A 3 1.70 10.31 7.20
C SER A 3 2.06 11.45 6.25
N ALA A 4 1.10 11.99 5.49
CA ALA A 4 1.36 13.08 4.54
C ALA A 4 1.29 14.46 5.21
N ASP A 5 0.37 14.64 6.16
CA ASP A 5 0.21 15.88 6.93
C ASP A 5 1.47 16.24 7.73
N ALA A 6 2.23 15.24 8.21
CA ALA A 6 3.48 15.47 8.94
C ALA A 6 4.64 15.97 8.06
N TYR A 7 4.59 15.71 6.75
CA TYR A 7 5.67 16.06 5.81
C TYR A 7 5.35 17.32 4.99
N PHE A 8 4.06 17.57 4.74
CA PHE A 8 3.58 18.68 3.92
C PHE A 8 2.72 19.71 4.68
N GLY A 9 2.53 19.56 5.99
CA GLY A 9 1.49 20.25 6.77
C GLY A 9 1.43 21.78 6.72
N ASP A 10 2.52 22.46 6.34
CA ASP A 10 2.57 23.92 6.19
C ASP A 10 2.61 24.41 4.74
N LYS A 11 2.66 23.51 3.76
CA LYS A 11 2.76 23.87 2.34
C LYS A 11 1.39 23.83 1.67
N ASP A 12 1.11 24.82 0.83
CA ASP A 12 -0.03 24.77 -0.07
C ASP A 12 0.13 23.55 -1.00
N PHE A 13 -0.95 22.80 -1.19
CA PHE A 13 -0.97 21.62 -2.05
C PHE A 13 -0.56 21.95 -3.50
N ALA A 14 -0.77 23.20 -3.95
CA ALA A 14 -0.38 23.67 -5.27
C ALA A 14 1.14 23.92 -5.42
N GLU A 15 1.86 24.14 -4.31
CA GLU A 15 3.29 24.40 -4.31
C GLU A 15 4.15 23.12 -4.25
N ILE A 16 3.54 22.00 -3.86
CA ILE A 16 4.26 20.73 -3.69
C ILE A 16 4.71 20.20 -5.07
N THR A 17 6.01 20.08 -5.24
CA THR A 17 6.61 19.66 -6.50
C THR A 17 6.56 18.14 -6.68
N ARG A 18 6.69 17.68 -7.93
CA ARG A 18 6.76 16.24 -8.25
C ARG A 18 7.95 15.53 -7.59
N VAL A 19 9.05 16.27 -7.40
CA VAL A 19 10.29 15.76 -6.79
C VAL A 19 10.07 15.51 -5.30
N GLU A 20 9.41 16.42 -4.59
CA GLU A 20 9.08 16.24 -3.18
C GLU A 20 8.13 15.06 -2.96
N TRP A 21 7.13 14.91 -3.83
CA TRP A 21 6.25 13.74 -3.82
C TRP A 21 7.03 12.44 -4.06
N LEU A 22 7.95 12.44 -5.02
CA LEU A 22 8.76 11.26 -5.31
C LEU A 22 9.63 10.87 -4.11
N ASP A 23 10.32 11.83 -3.51
CA ASP A 23 11.18 11.60 -2.34
C ASP A 23 10.36 11.07 -1.15
N PHE A 24 9.20 11.67 -0.86
CA PHE A 24 8.29 11.19 0.17
C PHE A 24 7.90 9.72 -0.03
N PHE A 25 7.43 9.35 -1.22
CA PHE A 25 7.03 7.97 -1.49
C PHE A 25 8.21 6.99 -1.53
N GLN A 26 9.40 7.44 -1.96
CA GLN A 26 10.61 6.62 -1.92
C GLN A 26 11.01 6.32 -0.47
N ASN A 27 11.00 7.33 0.41
CA ASN A 27 11.28 7.18 1.83
C ASN A 27 10.22 6.32 2.53
N LEU A 28 8.95 6.45 2.13
CA LEU A 28 7.87 5.60 2.63
C LEU A 28 8.05 4.14 2.22
N LEU A 29 8.49 3.88 0.97
CA LEU A 29 8.78 2.52 0.50
C LEU A 29 9.93 1.86 1.27
N ARG A 30 10.98 2.63 1.58
CA ARG A 30 12.13 2.15 2.35
C ARG A 30 11.78 1.85 3.80
N SER A 31 10.87 2.62 4.40
CA SER A 31 10.48 2.47 5.81
C SER A 31 9.42 1.40 6.04
N GLU A 32 8.36 1.37 5.23
CA GLU A 32 7.19 0.50 5.49
C GLU A 32 7.29 -0.89 4.85
N ALA A 33 8.24 -1.14 3.92
CA ALA A 33 8.45 -2.39 3.17
C ALA A 33 7.20 -3.01 2.47
N ILE A 34 6.00 -2.45 2.64
CA ILE A 34 4.74 -2.95 2.10
C ILE A 34 4.34 -2.13 0.87
N PHE A 35 4.91 -2.50 -0.27
CA PHE A 35 4.70 -1.84 -1.56
C PHE A 35 3.22 -1.67 -1.96
N ASN A 36 2.37 -2.65 -1.64
CA ASN A 36 0.94 -2.60 -1.98
C ASN A 36 0.19 -1.47 -1.24
N ARG A 37 0.58 -1.18 0.00
CA ARG A 37 -0.02 -0.09 0.81
C ARG A 37 0.39 1.26 0.24
N VAL A 38 1.67 1.44 -0.08
CA VAL A 38 2.17 2.68 -0.69
C VAL A 38 1.52 2.92 -2.05
N LYS A 39 1.36 1.88 -2.89
CA LYS A 39 0.62 2.00 -4.16
C LYS A 39 -0.79 2.53 -4.00
N LYS A 40 -1.54 2.03 -3.01
CA LYS A 40 -2.88 2.53 -2.71
C LYS A 40 -2.85 3.99 -2.26
N LEU A 41 -1.90 4.36 -1.40
CA LEU A 41 -1.72 5.74 -0.95
C LEU A 41 -1.44 6.69 -2.13
N VAL A 42 -0.50 6.33 -3.01
CA VAL A 42 -0.20 7.08 -4.23
C VAL A 42 -1.45 7.27 -5.09
N SER A 43 -2.26 6.22 -5.26
CA SER A 43 -3.52 6.31 -6.02
C SER A 43 -4.52 7.28 -5.39
N HIS A 44 -4.63 7.31 -4.06
CA HIS A 44 -5.51 8.25 -3.37
C HIS A 44 -5.05 9.69 -3.52
N CYS A 45 -3.76 9.97 -3.32
CA CYS A 45 -3.18 11.29 -3.53
C CYS A 45 -3.37 11.75 -4.98
N ARG A 46 -3.11 10.86 -5.95
CA ARG A 46 -3.30 11.17 -7.37
C ARG A 46 -4.74 11.59 -7.67
N ASN A 47 -5.72 10.83 -7.21
CA ASN A 47 -7.13 11.14 -7.43
C ASN A 47 -7.54 12.50 -6.80
N ALA A 48 -6.96 12.86 -5.65
CA ALA A 48 -7.21 14.15 -5.03
C ALA A 48 -6.67 15.31 -5.90
N TYR A 49 -5.46 15.17 -6.45
CA TYR A 49 -4.90 16.14 -7.39
C TYR A 49 -5.60 16.14 -8.75
N ASP A 50 -6.10 14.99 -9.24
CA ASP A 50 -6.92 14.94 -10.46
C ASP A 50 -8.20 15.77 -10.30
N LEU A 51 -8.81 15.74 -9.10
CA LEU A 51 -9.96 16.58 -8.79
C LEU A 51 -9.60 18.08 -8.76
N ALA A 52 -8.44 18.44 -8.21
CA ALA A 52 -7.95 19.82 -8.20
C ALA A 52 -7.62 20.32 -9.62
N GLU A 53 -7.03 19.47 -10.47
CA GLU A 53 -6.79 19.77 -11.88
C GLU A 53 -8.11 19.99 -12.63
N PHE A 54 -9.11 19.13 -12.38
CA PHE A 54 -10.44 19.27 -12.98
C PHE A 54 -11.16 20.56 -12.55
N ARG A 55 -10.93 21.03 -11.33
CA ARG A 55 -11.47 22.30 -10.82
C ARG A 55 -10.73 23.54 -11.34
N GLY A 56 -9.54 23.36 -11.90
CA GLY A 56 -8.67 24.44 -12.34
C GLY A 56 -7.85 25.08 -11.22
N ASP A 57 -7.80 24.46 -10.03
CA ASP A 57 -7.01 24.92 -8.89
C ASP A 57 -5.50 24.74 -9.14
N ILE A 58 -5.15 23.78 -10.01
CA ILE A 58 -3.78 23.50 -10.46
C ILE A 58 -3.76 23.28 -11.98
N SER A 59 -2.63 23.60 -12.61
CA SER A 59 -2.49 23.43 -14.06
C SER A 59 -2.38 21.96 -14.48
N GLN A 60 -1.67 21.13 -13.72
CA GLN A 60 -1.38 19.72 -14.04
C GLN A 60 -1.12 18.93 -12.75
N ASN A 61 -1.63 17.69 -12.67
CA ASN A 61 -1.37 16.83 -11.52
C ASN A 61 0.13 16.48 -11.37
N PRO A 62 0.80 16.82 -10.25
CA PRO A 62 2.20 16.53 -10.01
C PRO A 62 2.51 15.03 -9.82
N LEU A 63 1.49 14.22 -9.51
CA LEU A 63 1.58 12.78 -9.29
C LEU A 63 1.41 11.96 -10.57
N ASN A 64 1.21 12.62 -11.72
CA ASN A 64 1.09 11.95 -12.99
C ASN A 64 2.35 11.13 -13.32
N GLY A 65 2.16 9.81 -13.47
CA GLY A 65 3.25 8.89 -13.83
C GLY A 65 4.22 8.53 -12.70
N ILE A 66 4.02 9.03 -11.47
CA ILE A 66 4.96 8.82 -10.34
C ILE A 66 5.22 7.32 -10.04
N LEU A 67 4.20 6.48 -10.20
CA LEU A 67 4.32 5.02 -10.03
C LEU A 67 5.35 4.35 -10.95
N LYS A 68 5.72 4.97 -12.08
CA LYS A 68 6.75 4.46 -12.99
C LYS A 68 8.16 4.67 -12.46
N HIS A 69 8.34 5.66 -11.58
CA HIS A 69 9.63 6.08 -11.04
C HIS A 69 9.89 5.53 -9.63
N LEU A 70 8.85 5.01 -8.97
CA LEU A 70 8.98 4.37 -7.67
C LEU A 70 9.61 2.97 -7.78
N ASP A 71 10.46 2.64 -6.82
CA ASP A 71 11.09 1.31 -6.74
C ASP A 71 10.02 0.22 -6.71
N LYS A 72 10.12 -0.74 -7.62
CA LYS A 72 9.22 -1.89 -7.65
C LYS A 72 9.57 -2.78 -6.46
N GLY A 73 8.73 -2.75 -5.42
CA GLY A 73 8.88 -3.64 -4.28
C GLY A 73 8.86 -5.11 -4.70
N SER A 74 9.49 -5.96 -3.89
CA SER A 74 9.45 -7.42 -4.01
C SER A 74 8.02 -7.91 -4.19
N LYS A 75 7.71 -8.44 -5.38
CA LYS A 75 6.45 -9.16 -5.63
C LYS A 75 6.59 -10.58 -5.08
N GLY A 76 6.57 -10.72 -3.76
CA GLY A 76 6.41 -12.01 -3.11
C GLY A 76 4.92 -12.35 -3.06
N ASN A 77 4.49 -13.34 -3.86
CA ASN A 77 3.20 -13.97 -3.59
C ASN A 77 3.28 -14.71 -2.25
N MET A 78 2.15 -14.89 -1.57
CA MET A 78 2.10 -15.77 -0.40
C MET A 78 2.58 -17.16 -0.83
N LYS A 79 3.50 -17.76 -0.07
CA LYS A 79 3.99 -19.11 -0.36
C LYS A 79 2.81 -20.07 -0.31
N HIS A 80 2.64 -20.87 -1.37
CA HIS A 80 1.68 -21.96 -1.35
C HIS A 80 2.17 -23.03 -0.38
N VAL A 81 1.24 -23.70 0.30
CA VAL A 81 1.56 -24.82 1.18
C VAL A 81 1.76 -26.05 0.31
N GLU A 82 2.95 -26.64 0.36
CA GLU A 82 3.21 -27.91 -0.32
C GLU A 82 2.36 -29.03 0.30
N ILE A 83 1.94 -30.02 -0.50
CA ILE A 83 1.06 -31.11 -0.04
C ILE A 83 1.63 -31.84 1.19
N ALA A 84 2.96 -31.94 1.28
CA ALA A 84 3.66 -32.55 2.42
C ALA A 84 3.53 -31.74 3.73
N GLU A 85 3.28 -30.43 3.66
CA GLU A 85 3.12 -29.55 4.82
C GLU A 85 1.66 -29.42 5.26
N LEU A 86 0.70 -29.85 4.44
CA LEU A 86 -0.73 -29.80 4.76
C LEU A 86 -1.10 -30.46 6.09
N PRO A 87 -0.62 -31.68 6.44
CA PRO A 87 -0.99 -32.31 7.71
C PRO A 87 -0.60 -31.47 8.92
N LYS A 88 0.58 -30.83 8.85
CA LYS A 88 1.08 -29.95 9.91
C LYS A 88 0.27 -28.66 10.03
N VAL A 89 -0.22 -28.13 8.91
CA VAL A 89 -1.12 -26.97 8.88
C VAL A 89 -2.48 -27.32 9.47
N VAL A 90 -3.07 -28.46 9.10
CA VAL A 90 -4.36 -28.92 9.66
C VAL A 90 -4.28 -29.15 11.17
N GLU A 91 -3.20 -29.77 11.66
CA GLU A 91 -2.97 -29.94 13.10
C GLU A 91 -2.85 -28.59 13.82
N SER A 92 -2.17 -27.62 13.20
CA SER A 92 -2.06 -26.26 13.74
C SER A 92 -3.41 -25.53 13.74
N ILE A 93 -4.27 -25.74 12.73
CA ILE A 93 -5.64 -25.18 12.68
C ILE A 93 -6.50 -25.77 13.81
N ARG A 94 -6.42 -27.08 14.05
CA ARG A 94 -7.18 -27.78 15.10
C ARG A 94 -6.80 -27.38 16.52
N SER A 95 -5.58 -26.90 16.72
CA SER A 95 -5.11 -26.44 18.03
C SER A 95 -5.50 -24.99 18.37
N TYR A 96 -6.25 -24.29 17.51
CA TYR A 96 -6.79 -22.98 17.84
C TYR A 96 -7.84 -23.05 18.96
N ASN A 97 -7.67 -22.22 19.99
CA ASN A 97 -8.60 -22.13 21.13
C ASN A 97 -10.03 -21.69 20.72
N ASN A 98 -10.19 -21.04 19.57
CA ASN A 98 -11.51 -20.67 19.05
C ASN A 98 -11.99 -21.70 18.04
N GLN A 99 -12.94 -22.53 18.46
CA GLN A 99 -13.51 -23.61 17.65
C GLN A 99 -14.17 -23.10 16.36
N HIS A 100 -14.81 -21.93 16.37
CA HIS A 100 -15.40 -21.36 15.15
C HIS A 100 -14.33 -20.96 14.14
N THR A 101 -13.21 -20.43 14.62
CA THR A 101 -12.07 -20.07 13.76
C THR A 101 -11.38 -21.31 13.20
N ALA A 102 -11.20 -22.36 14.01
CA ALA A 102 -10.63 -23.62 13.57
C ALA A 102 -11.47 -24.27 12.45
N ILE A 103 -12.79 -24.40 12.66
CA ILE A 103 -13.72 -24.98 11.67
C ILE A 103 -13.74 -24.16 10.38
N ALA A 104 -13.76 -22.82 10.47
CA ALA A 104 -13.76 -21.96 9.29
C ALA A 104 -12.48 -22.11 8.46
N LEU A 105 -11.32 -22.26 9.12
CA LEU A 105 -10.03 -22.47 8.46
C LEU A 105 -9.92 -23.86 7.84
N GLU A 106 -10.45 -24.92 8.47
CA GLU A 106 -10.47 -26.27 7.87
C GLU A 106 -11.30 -26.34 6.59
N LEU A 107 -12.39 -25.57 6.48
CA LEU A 107 -13.22 -25.51 5.28
C LEU A 107 -12.58 -24.74 4.10
N LEU A 108 -11.50 -24.01 4.36
CA LEU A 108 -10.76 -23.20 3.37
C LEU A 108 -9.54 -23.91 2.78
N VAL A 109 -9.14 -25.06 3.35
CA VAL A 109 -8.02 -25.89 2.91
C VAL A 109 -8.52 -26.99 1.98
#